data_AF-A0A7S2URA8-F1
#
_entry.id   AF-A0A7S2URA8-F1
#
_cell.length_a   1.000
_cell.length_b   1.000
_cell.length_c   1.000
_cell.angle_alpha   90.00
_cell.angle_beta   90.00
_cell.angle_gamma   90.00
#
_symmetry.space_group_name_H-M   'P 1'
#
loop_
_entity.id
_entity.type
_entity.pdbx_description
1 polymer ?
#
loop_
_entity_poly.entity_id
_entity_poly.type
_entity_poly.pdbx_seq_one_letter_code
_entity_poly.pdbx_strand_id
1 'polypeptide(L)'
;IVRWESDLLLELCDSVADLVVEAVAGTTREILKQTALATLMTAIAWPYALVAAANMIDGTWTLAIERADEAGEELAKSLLHSTAGHRPVTLVGFSMGARTIYACLKELAKHQEKWEEQQERIKRREMNKGETHGDLDEGEEDVVYRREPASIVEDAILMGTPNHLNVMSWIACRRVVAGRLINCYSRRDLILSLMFQIKRMSIFKPVCGTCEVPAPGVENYNITNLISSHSDYCLAVSDILRLVRHGEPRPTAQSKEEDQEKINMFVVSPELTSSNPKQNQNNSAELANEGTF
;
A
#
# COMPACT_ATOMS: atom_id res chain seq x y z
N ILE A 1 -15.03 9.65 -1.87
CA ILE A 1 -14.11 8.60 -2.40
C ILE A 1 -13.40 9.24 -3.58
N VAL A 2 -12.10 9.50 -3.47
CA VAL A 2 -11.30 9.99 -4.60
C VAL A 2 -10.91 8.79 -5.44
N ARG A 3 -11.22 8.81 -6.74
CA ARG A 3 -10.75 7.82 -7.70
C ARG A 3 -9.47 8.36 -8.35
N TRP A 4 -8.34 7.71 -8.07
CA TRP A 4 -7.03 8.10 -8.60
C TRP A 4 -6.69 7.24 -9.82
N GLU A 5 -6.26 7.89 -10.91
CA GLU A 5 -5.60 7.32 -12.11
C GLU A 5 -6.03 5.88 -12.47
N SER A 6 -7.34 5.68 -12.67
CA SER A 6 -7.89 4.34 -12.88
C SER A 6 -7.42 3.73 -14.21
N ASP A 7 -7.27 4.53 -15.25
CA ASP A 7 -6.86 4.04 -16.58
C ASP A 7 -5.40 3.54 -16.57
N LEU A 8 -4.49 4.29 -15.96
CA LEU A 8 -3.08 3.88 -15.81
C LEU A 8 -2.94 2.65 -14.92
N LEU A 9 -3.73 2.58 -13.84
CA LEU A 9 -3.73 1.42 -12.96
C LEU A 9 -4.29 0.17 -13.63
N LEU A 10 -5.33 0.32 -14.47
CA LEU A 10 -5.86 -0.76 -15.28
C LEU A 10 -4.84 -1.21 -16.33
N GLU A 11 -4.19 -0.28 -17.01
CA GLU A 11 -3.12 -0.58 -17.97
C GLU A 11 -1.95 -1.34 -17.31
N LEU A 12 -1.58 -0.94 -16.09
CA LEU A 12 -0.59 -1.65 -15.30
C LEU A 12 -1.07 -3.07 -14.95
N CYS A 13 -2.31 -3.20 -14.47
CA CYS A 13 -2.89 -4.50 -14.12
C CYS A 13 -2.96 -5.45 -15.33
N ASP A 14 -3.37 -4.93 -16.49
CA ASP A 14 -3.44 -5.68 -17.75
C ASP A 14 -2.05 -6.11 -18.20
N SER A 15 -1.06 -5.20 -18.14
CA SER A 15 0.34 -5.53 -18.47
C SER A 15 0.91 -6.63 -17.56
N VAL A 16 0.59 -6.60 -16.27
CA VAL A 16 1.00 -7.65 -15.30
C VAL A 16 0.25 -8.96 -15.56
N ALA A 17 -1.03 -8.91 -15.90
CA ALA A 17 -1.82 -10.09 -16.26
C ALA A 17 -1.28 -10.75 -17.53
N ASP A 18 -0.94 -9.96 -18.55
CA ASP A 18 -0.35 -10.42 -19.81
C ASP A 18 1.00 -11.11 -19.58
N LEU A 19 1.84 -10.54 -18.70
CA LEU A 19 3.10 -11.17 -18.28
C LEU A 19 2.88 -12.54 -17.64
N VAL A 20 1.88 -12.69 -16.78
CA VAL A 20 1.56 -13.98 -16.15
C VAL A 20 1.06 -14.98 -17.19
N VAL A 21 0.20 -14.55 -18.11
CA VAL A 21 -0.34 -15.41 -19.18
C VAL A 21 0.75 -15.85 -20.14
N GLU A 22 1.65 -14.95 -20.55
CA GLU A 22 2.77 -15.27 -21.44
C GLU A 22 3.75 -16.25 -20.77
N ALA A 23 4.03 -16.04 -19.48
CA ALA A 23 4.81 -16.97 -18.68
C ALA A 23 4.14 -18.36 -18.63
N VAL A 24 2.84 -18.44 -18.32
CA VAL A 24 2.12 -19.73 -18.31
C VAL A 24 2.09 -20.39 -19.70
N ALA A 25 1.83 -19.64 -20.76
CA ALA A 25 1.77 -20.15 -22.14
C ALA A 25 3.13 -20.67 -22.65
N GLY A 26 4.24 -20.07 -22.20
CA GLY A 26 5.59 -20.56 -22.46
C GLY A 26 5.83 -21.97 -21.91
N THR A 27 5.20 -22.34 -20.79
CA THR A 27 5.29 -23.70 -20.22
C THR A 27 4.53 -24.74 -21.03
N THR A 28 3.46 -24.36 -21.73
CA THR A 28 2.59 -25.28 -22.47
C THR A 28 3.16 -25.63 -23.85
N ARG A 29 3.98 -24.75 -24.45
CA ARG A 29 4.52 -24.94 -25.81
C ARG A 29 5.74 -25.87 -25.89
N GLU A 30 6.43 -26.12 -24.77
CA GLU A 30 7.75 -26.78 -24.80
C GLU A 30 7.74 -28.30 -24.53
N ILE A 31 6.57 -28.92 -24.34
CA ILE A 31 6.42 -30.38 -24.11
C ILE A 31 6.90 -31.22 -25.33
N LEU A 32 7.17 -30.60 -26.48
CA LEU A 32 7.43 -31.31 -27.74
C LEU A 32 8.90 -31.56 -28.11
N LYS A 33 9.90 -31.34 -27.23
CA LYS A 33 11.31 -31.59 -27.58
C LYS A 33 11.99 -32.53 -26.60
N GLN A 34 11.88 -33.84 -26.86
CA GLN A 34 12.73 -34.84 -26.24
C GLN A 34 14.21 -34.52 -26.53
N THR A 35 14.96 -34.03 -25.54
CA THR A 35 16.43 -34.19 -25.38
C THR A 35 16.85 -33.51 -24.07
N ALA A 36 17.86 -34.04 -23.37
CA ALA A 36 18.39 -33.46 -22.12
C ALA A 36 18.87 -31.99 -22.26
N LEU A 37 19.12 -31.53 -23.50
CA LEU A 37 19.39 -30.13 -23.83
C LEU A 37 18.15 -29.23 -23.70
N ALA A 38 16.94 -29.74 -23.92
CA ALA A 38 15.72 -28.99 -23.71
C ALA A 38 15.57 -28.56 -22.25
N THR A 39 15.88 -29.45 -21.29
CA THR A 39 15.83 -29.15 -19.85
C THR A 39 16.82 -28.03 -19.47
N LEU A 40 18.03 -28.05 -20.03
CA LEU A 40 19.04 -27.01 -19.81
C LEU A 40 18.66 -25.68 -20.48
N MET A 41 18.11 -25.74 -21.70
CA MET A 41 17.61 -24.56 -22.40
C MET A 41 16.41 -23.95 -21.68
N THR A 42 15.47 -24.75 -21.17
CA THR A 42 14.34 -24.26 -20.36
C THR A 42 14.80 -23.67 -19.02
N ALA A 43 15.85 -24.22 -18.41
CA ALA A 43 16.38 -23.72 -17.14
C ALA A 43 16.96 -22.29 -17.23
N ILE A 44 17.43 -21.88 -18.42
CA ILE A 44 17.93 -20.51 -18.67
C ILE A 44 16.83 -19.66 -19.35
N ALA A 45 16.04 -20.25 -20.24
CA ALA A 45 15.00 -19.56 -20.98
C ALA A 45 13.89 -19.03 -20.08
N TRP A 46 13.49 -19.76 -19.03
CA TRP A 46 12.46 -19.29 -18.11
C TRP A 46 12.89 -18.05 -17.30
N PRO A 47 14.06 -18.05 -16.63
CA PRO A 47 14.60 -16.83 -16.03
C PRO A 47 14.76 -15.68 -17.02
N TYR A 48 15.26 -15.94 -18.23
CA TYR A 48 15.46 -14.90 -19.24
C TYR A 48 14.14 -14.32 -19.75
N ALA A 49 13.12 -15.15 -20.00
CA ALA A 49 11.80 -14.73 -20.43
C ALA A 49 11.11 -13.88 -19.35
N LEU A 50 11.20 -14.27 -18.08
CA LEU A 50 10.70 -13.47 -16.97
C LEU A 50 11.42 -12.12 -16.86
N VAL A 51 12.74 -12.09 -17.04
CA VAL A 51 13.51 -10.84 -17.04
C VAL A 51 13.14 -9.96 -18.24
N ALA A 52 13.02 -10.53 -19.44
CA ALA A 52 12.68 -9.79 -20.66
C ALA A 52 11.27 -9.21 -20.59
N ALA A 53 10.30 -9.98 -20.10
CA ALA A 53 8.92 -9.55 -19.99
C ALA A 53 8.71 -8.60 -18.79
N ALA A 54 9.52 -8.69 -17.73
CA ALA A 54 9.54 -7.66 -16.69
C ALA A 54 10.13 -6.32 -17.17
N ASN A 55 11.16 -6.34 -18.03
CA ASN A 55 11.68 -5.12 -18.67
C ASN A 55 10.60 -4.42 -19.54
N MET A 56 9.59 -5.15 -20.01
CA MET A 56 8.46 -4.57 -20.76
C MET A 56 7.52 -3.77 -19.86
N ILE A 57 7.38 -4.16 -18.59
CA ILE A 57 6.53 -3.48 -17.60
C ILE A 57 7.26 -2.33 -16.91
N ASP A 58 8.60 -2.27 -16.98
CA ASP A 58 9.42 -1.26 -16.32
C ASP A 58 9.00 0.18 -16.67
N GLY A 59 8.55 0.44 -17.91
CA GLY A 59 8.08 1.75 -18.35
C GLY A 59 6.78 2.17 -17.63
N THR A 60 5.73 1.35 -17.72
CA THR A 60 4.42 1.63 -17.12
C THR A 60 4.47 1.63 -15.60
N TRP A 61 5.21 0.70 -15.00
CA TRP A 61 5.39 0.64 -13.55
C TRP A 61 6.19 1.83 -13.02
N THR A 62 7.26 2.24 -13.70
CA THR A 62 8.03 3.43 -13.31
C THR A 62 7.19 4.70 -13.45
N LEU A 63 6.42 4.83 -14.54
CA LEU A 63 5.51 5.96 -14.72
C LEU A 63 4.43 6.01 -13.64
N ALA A 64 3.85 4.86 -13.28
CA ALA A 64 2.87 4.77 -12.20
C ALA A 64 3.47 5.15 -10.84
N ILE A 65 4.72 4.77 -10.59
CA ILE A 65 5.50 5.20 -9.43
C ILE A 65 5.66 6.73 -9.41
N GLU A 66 6.12 7.32 -10.51
CA GLU A 66 6.37 8.77 -10.61
C GLU A 66 5.09 9.56 -10.40
N ARG A 67 3.99 9.17 -11.06
CA ARG A 67 2.68 9.80 -10.88
C ARG A 67 2.12 9.62 -9.48
N ALA A 68 2.35 8.47 -8.84
CA ALA A 68 1.91 8.26 -7.46
C ALA A 68 2.65 9.21 -6.50
N ASP A 69 3.94 9.44 -6.72
CA ASP A 69 4.74 10.39 -5.94
C ASP A 69 4.27 11.84 -6.17
N GLU A 70 4.08 12.25 -7.43
CA GLU A 70 3.54 13.58 -7.79
C GLU A 70 2.15 13.83 -7.18
N ALA A 71 1.25 12.85 -7.27
CA ALA A 71 -0.07 12.96 -6.66
C ALA A 71 -0.02 13.08 -5.13
N GLY A 72 0.98 12.44 -4.49
CA GLY A 72 1.21 12.56 -3.06
C GLY A 72 1.67 13.96 -2.66
N GLU A 73 2.57 14.55 -3.44
CA GLU A 73 3.01 15.94 -3.23
C GLU A 73 1.85 16.94 -3.39
N GLU A 74 1.03 16.79 -4.43
CA GLU A 74 -0.15 17.65 -4.63
C GLU A 74 -1.21 17.44 -3.54
N LEU A 75 -1.40 16.20 -3.07
CA LEU A 75 -2.25 15.94 -1.92
C LEU A 75 -1.73 16.66 -0.66
N ALA A 76 -0.42 16.64 -0.40
CA ALA A 76 0.17 17.35 0.73
C ALA A 76 -0.03 18.87 0.62
N LYS A 77 0.20 19.47 -0.55
CA LYS A 77 -0.04 20.90 -0.80
C LYS A 77 -1.51 21.27 -0.61
N SER A 78 -2.42 20.44 -1.14
CA SER A 78 -3.86 20.62 -0.98
C SER A 78 -4.27 20.54 0.49
N LEU A 79 -3.72 19.57 1.23
CA LEU A 79 -3.92 19.48 2.67
C LEU A 79 -3.39 20.73 3.38
N LEU A 80 -2.19 21.23 3.09
CA LEU A 80 -1.65 22.42 3.76
C LEU A 80 -2.47 23.69 3.51
N HIS A 81 -2.98 23.86 2.29
CA HIS A 81 -3.72 25.06 1.88
C HIS A 81 -5.24 24.93 1.96
N SER A 82 -5.75 23.78 2.40
CA SER A 82 -7.18 23.49 2.43
C SER A 82 -7.96 24.57 3.18
N THR A 83 -8.99 25.10 2.51
CA THR A 83 -9.96 26.06 3.06
C THR A 83 -11.11 25.37 3.79
N ALA A 84 -11.20 24.03 3.73
CA ALA A 84 -12.29 23.22 4.25
C ALA A 84 -12.27 23.03 5.80
N GLY A 85 -11.51 23.87 6.52
CA GLY A 85 -11.37 23.83 7.97
C GLY A 85 -10.23 22.93 8.47
N HIS A 86 -10.03 22.93 9.79
CA HIS A 86 -8.94 22.22 10.48
C HIS A 86 -9.30 20.76 10.84
N ARG A 87 -10.21 20.12 10.11
CA ARG A 87 -10.54 18.71 10.40
C ARG A 87 -9.35 17.82 10.02
N PRO A 88 -8.90 16.95 10.95
CA PRO A 88 -7.88 15.98 10.62
C PRO A 88 -8.43 14.96 9.61
N VAL A 89 -7.53 14.35 8.84
CA VAL A 89 -7.88 13.36 7.82
C VAL A 89 -7.29 12.00 8.16
N THR A 90 -8.04 10.93 7.86
CA THR A 90 -7.52 9.56 7.84
C THR A 90 -7.23 9.15 6.40
N LEU A 91 -6.01 8.69 6.15
CA LEU A 91 -5.56 8.24 4.84
C LEU A 91 -5.48 6.71 4.81
N VAL A 92 -6.14 6.08 3.85
CA VAL A 92 -6.12 4.63 3.65
C VAL A 92 -5.80 4.35 2.19
N GLY A 93 -4.79 3.53 1.93
CA GLY A 93 -4.39 3.20 0.57
C GLY A 93 -3.69 1.85 0.50
N PHE A 94 -3.83 1.21 -0.66
CA PHE A 94 -3.12 -0.02 -1.00
C PHE A 94 -2.30 0.18 -2.28
N SER A 95 -1.22 -0.58 -2.45
CA SER A 95 -0.37 -0.53 -3.65
C SER A 95 0.06 0.91 -3.98
N MET A 96 -0.14 1.39 -5.22
CA MET A 96 0.18 2.77 -5.61
C MET A 96 -0.56 3.82 -4.78
N GLY A 97 -1.78 3.54 -4.31
CA GLY A 97 -2.48 4.43 -3.37
C GLY A 97 -1.75 4.53 -2.02
N ALA A 98 -1.15 3.43 -1.54
CA ALA A 98 -0.28 3.49 -0.36
C ALA A 98 0.99 4.30 -0.65
N ARG A 99 1.56 4.19 -1.86
CA ARG A 99 2.70 5.00 -2.28
C ARG A 99 2.35 6.50 -2.31
N THR A 100 1.20 6.87 -2.84
CA THR A 100 0.70 8.25 -2.85
C THR A 100 0.59 8.82 -1.43
N ILE A 101 0.05 8.04 -0.48
CA ILE A 101 -0.02 8.45 0.92
C ILE A 101 1.38 8.59 1.51
N TYR A 102 2.27 7.64 1.24
CA TYR A 102 3.64 7.69 1.73
C TYR A 102 4.40 8.93 1.21
N ALA A 103 4.26 9.26 -0.08
CA ALA A 103 4.81 10.48 -0.67
C ALA A 103 4.21 11.75 -0.05
N CYS A 104 2.88 11.77 0.16
CA CYS A 104 2.20 12.85 0.86
C CYS A 104 2.76 13.08 2.28
N LEU A 105 2.94 12.03 3.06
CA LEU A 105 3.49 12.13 4.42
C LEU A 105 4.94 12.62 4.43
N LYS A 106 5.76 12.19 3.45
CA LYS A 106 7.12 12.69 3.30
C LYS A 106 7.15 14.18 2.98
N GLU A 107 6.29 14.64 2.07
CA GLU A 107 6.24 16.06 1.71
C GLU A 107 5.72 16.91 2.88
N LEU A 108 4.72 16.43 3.63
CA LEU A 108 4.30 17.07 4.89
C LEU A 108 5.43 17.14 5.92
N ALA A 109 6.25 16.10 6.06
CA ALA A 109 7.40 16.10 6.98
C ALA A 109 8.48 17.11 6.58
N LYS A 110 8.73 17.27 5.28
CA LYS A 110 9.63 18.31 4.75
C LYS A 110 9.07 19.72 4.99
N HIS A 111 7.76 19.91 4.85
CA HIS A 111 7.12 21.17 5.20
C HIS A 111 7.17 21.45 6.70
N GLN A 112 7.06 20.42 7.55
CA GLN A 112 7.18 20.56 9.00
C GLN A 112 8.57 21.08 9.41
N GLU A 113 9.64 20.55 8.82
CA GLU A 113 11.02 21.00 9.08
C GLU A 113 11.18 22.49 8.72
N LYS A 114 10.73 22.90 7.54
CA LYS A 114 10.73 24.31 7.11
C LYS A 114 9.91 25.20 8.05
N TRP A 115 8.77 24.71 8.53
CA TRP A 115 7.93 25.43 9.47
C TRP A 115 8.63 25.62 10.83
N GLU A 116 9.29 24.58 11.35
CA GLU A 116 10.08 24.63 12.59
C GLU A 116 11.22 25.65 12.49
N GLU A 117 11.97 25.65 11.38
CA GLU A 117 13.03 26.61 11.09
C GLU A 117 12.51 28.06 11.06
N GLN A 118 11.37 28.29 10.40
CA GLN A 118 10.74 29.61 10.33
C GLN A 118 10.32 30.10 11.72
N GLN A 119 9.74 29.23 12.56
CA GLN A 119 9.39 29.59 13.94
C GLN A 119 10.61 29.96 14.78
N GLU A 120 11.73 29.27 14.59
CA GLU A 120 12.98 29.60 15.28
C GLU A 120 13.55 30.94 14.82
N ARG A 121 13.51 31.24 13.51
CA ARG A 121 13.90 32.55 12.96
C ARG A 121 13.07 33.69 13.55
N ILE A 122 11.75 33.50 13.66
CA ILE A 122 10.83 34.49 14.27
C ILE A 122 11.18 34.72 15.73
N LYS A 123 11.35 33.64 16.52
CA LYS A 123 11.74 33.73 17.94
C LYS A 123 13.08 34.45 18.12
N ARG A 124 14.09 34.15 17.29
CA ARG A 124 15.39 34.83 17.32
C ARG A 124 15.26 36.32 17.01
N ARG A 125 14.46 36.70 16.01
CA ARG A 125 14.16 38.11 15.70
C ARG A 125 13.44 38.83 16.84
N GLU A 126 12.52 38.16 17.53
CA GLU A 126 11.83 38.73 18.70
C GLU A 126 12.76 38.93 19.91
N MET A 127 13.66 37.99 20.16
CA MET A 127 14.68 38.16 21.22
C MET A 127 15.66 39.29 20.89
N ASN A 128 16.02 39.46 19.61
CA ASN A 128 16.97 40.48 19.17
C ASN A 128 16.34 41.86 18.93
N LYS A 129 15.00 42.00 19.01
CA LYS A 129 14.29 43.30 18.86
C LYS A 129 14.65 44.35 19.93
N GLY A 130 15.44 43.98 20.95
CA GLY A 130 16.03 44.92 21.91
C GLY A 130 17.30 45.64 21.41
N GLU A 131 17.90 45.22 20.29
CA GLU A 131 19.16 45.77 19.76
C GLU A 131 18.97 46.15 18.27
N THR A 132 18.73 47.42 17.96
CA THR A 132 18.75 47.96 16.57
C THR A 132 20.17 47.82 15.96
N HIS A 133 20.42 47.61 14.66
CA HIS A 133 19.71 47.95 13.43
C HIS A 133 20.31 47.12 12.25
N GLY A 134 19.49 46.81 11.24
CA GLY A 134 19.90 46.68 9.84
C GLY A 134 20.61 45.39 9.42
N ASP A 135 19.83 44.46 8.86
CA ASP A 135 20.10 43.88 7.54
C ASP A 135 18.82 43.17 7.08
N LEU A 136 18.16 43.76 6.08
CA LEU A 136 17.01 43.15 5.41
C LEU A 136 17.57 42.12 4.43
N ASP A 137 17.63 40.87 4.90
CA ASP A 137 17.91 39.70 4.06
C ASP A 137 16.73 39.49 3.09
N GLU A 138 16.75 40.25 2.00
CA GLU A 138 15.87 40.11 0.84
C GLU A 138 16.32 38.89 0.02
N GLY A 139 15.90 37.69 0.40
CA GLY A 139 16.38 36.47 -0.27
C GLY A 139 15.43 35.28 -0.38
N GLU A 140 14.45 35.11 0.49
CA GLU A 140 13.50 33.99 0.40
C GLU A 140 12.07 34.49 0.51
N GLU A 141 11.25 34.19 -0.50
CA GLU A 141 9.79 34.22 -0.35
C GLU A 141 9.42 33.26 0.79
N ASP A 142 9.17 33.80 1.98
CA ASP A 142 8.70 33.02 3.13
C ASP A 142 7.40 32.32 2.72
N VAL A 143 7.44 30.98 2.62
CA VAL A 143 6.24 30.18 2.42
C VAL A 143 5.33 30.40 3.61
N VAL A 144 4.23 31.13 3.43
CA VAL A 144 3.28 31.43 4.50
C VAL A 144 2.43 30.18 4.76
N TYR A 145 2.86 29.37 5.72
CA TYR A 145 2.06 28.28 6.24
C TYR A 145 0.85 28.83 7.01
N ARG A 146 -0.37 28.52 6.54
CA ARG A 146 -1.60 28.87 7.26
C ARG A 146 -1.81 28.05 8.52
N ARG A 147 -1.21 26.86 8.58
CA ARG A 147 -1.30 25.90 9.69
C ARG A 147 -0.03 25.07 9.78
N GLU A 148 0.22 24.52 10.96
CA GLU A 148 1.31 23.56 11.17
C GLU A 148 1.10 22.33 10.26
N PRO A 149 2.13 21.90 9.51
CA PRO A 149 2.06 20.68 8.68
C PRO A 149 1.83 19.40 9.48
N ALA A 150 2.39 19.31 10.68
CA ALA A 150 2.16 18.20 11.60
C ALA A 150 0.70 18.14 12.06
N SER A 151 0.25 16.92 12.35
CA SER A 151 -1.09 16.64 12.90
C SER A 151 -2.27 16.96 11.98
N ILE A 152 -2.02 17.27 10.70
CA ILE A 152 -3.08 17.33 9.67
C ILE A 152 -3.66 15.92 9.42
N VAL A 153 -2.78 14.92 9.38
CA VAL A 153 -3.17 13.52 9.22
C VAL A 153 -3.31 12.90 10.61
N GLU A 154 -4.52 12.43 10.91
CA GLU A 154 -4.79 11.68 12.14
C GLU A 154 -4.25 10.27 12.02
N ASP A 155 -4.76 9.47 11.10
CA ASP A 155 -4.33 8.08 10.90
C ASP A 155 -3.89 7.85 9.45
N ALA A 156 -2.88 7.00 9.26
CA ALA A 156 -2.43 6.56 7.94
C ALA A 156 -2.27 5.04 7.91
N ILE A 157 -3.01 4.38 7.01
CA ILE A 157 -3.02 2.93 6.83
C ILE A 157 -2.52 2.61 5.43
N LEU A 158 -1.34 2.00 5.37
CA LEU A 158 -0.61 1.71 4.15
C LEU A 158 -0.56 0.20 3.93
N MET A 159 -1.10 -0.28 2.80
CA MET A 159 -1.16 -1.71 2.49
C MET A 159 -0.32 -2.05 1.26
N GLY A 160 0.65 -2.95 1.38
CA GLY A 160 1.45 -3.40 0.22
C GLY A 160 2.23 -2.27 -0.46
N THR A 161 2.83 -1.36 0.32
CA THR A 161 3.48 -0.15 -0.19
C THR A 161 4.64 -0.46 -1.15
N PRO A 162 4.56 -0.06 -2.43
CA PRO A 162 5.63 -0.26 -3.40
C PRO A 162 6.69 0.83 -3.23
N ASN A 163 7.50 0.74 -2.17
CA ASN A 163 8.64 1.63 -1.95
C ASN A 163 9.77 0.90 -1.20
N HIS A 164 11.02 1.27 -1.48
CA HIS A 164 12.17 0.74 -0.74
C HIS A 164 12.13 1.18 0.73
N LEU A 165 12.51 0.29 1.63
CA LEU A 165 12.56 0.59 3.05
C LEU A 165 13.65 1.65 3.35
N ASN A 166 13.21 2.79 3.88
CA ASN A 166 14.07 3.81 4.47
C ASN A 166 13.52 4.20 5.85
N VAL A 167 14.15 3.69 6.91
CA VAL A 167 13.71 3.90 8.30
C VAL A 167 13.61 5.38 8.65
N MET A 168 14.54 6.22 8.19
CA MET A 168 14.52 7.65 8.48
C MET A 168 13.33 8.35 7.83
N SER A 169 12.98 7.97 6.61
CA SER A 169 11.78 8.49 5.95
C SER A 169 10.50 8.07 6.69
N TRP A 170 10.43 6.84 7.21
CA TRP A 170 9.29 6.40 8.02
C TRP A 170 9.22 7.11 9.38
N ILE A 171 10.36 7.41 10.01
CA ILE A 171 10.42 8.23 11.23
C ILE A 171 9.91 9.65 10.92
N ALA A 172 10.32 10.25 9.80
CA ALA A 172 9.83 11.56 9.37
C ALA A 172 8.31 11.54 9.12
N CYS A 173 7.79 10.53 8.41
CA CYS A 173 6.36 10.31 8.23
C CYS A 173 5.65 10.13 9.59
N ARG A 174 6.25 9.39 10.53
CA ARG A 174 5.66 9.21 11.85
C ARG A 174 5.56 10.52 12.63
N ARG A 175 6.51 11.44 12.51
CA ARG A 175 6.47 12.74 13.20
C ARG A 175 5.27 13.60 12.82
N VAL A 176 4.75 13.48 11.59
CA VAL A 176 3.64 14.31 11.10
C VAL A 176 2.25 13.70 11.28
N VAL A 177 2.16 12.39 11.53
CA VAL A 177 0.89 11.70 11.80
C VAL A 177 0.54 11.85 13.29
N ALA A 178 -0.65 12.34 13.65
CA ALA A 178 -1.00 12.50 15.07
C ALA A 178 -1.33 11.16 15.75
N GLY A 179 -2.05 10.30 15.04
CA GLY A 179 -2.58 9.03 15.48
C GLY A 179 -1.68 7.86 15.11
N ARG A 180 -2.19 6.90 14.34
CA ARG A 180 -1.57 5.61 14.01
C ARG A 180 -0.98 5.66 12.60
N LEU A 181 0.27 5.26 12.48
CA LEU A 181 0.91 4.98 11.20
C LEU A 181 1.06 3.47 11.07
N ILE A 182 0.27 2.85 10.19
CA ILE A 182 0.14 1.41 10.06
C ILE A 182 0.72 0.96 8.72
N ASN A 183 1.59 -0.03 8.76
CA ASN A 183 2.10 -0.76 7.60
C ASN A 183 1.53 -2.19 7.59
N CYS A 184 0.67 -2.48 6.63
CA CYS A 184 0.20 -3.83 6.35
C CYS A 184 1.07 -4.44 5.26
N TYR A 185 1.76 -5.53 5.58
CA TYR A 185 2.75 -6.16 4.69
C TYR A 185 2.43 -7.64 4.45
N SER A 186 2.82 -8.14 3.28
CA SER A 186 2.74 -9.56 2.95
C SER A 186 4.08 -10.08 2.45
N ARG A 187 4.58 -11.14 3.08
CA ARG A 187 5.83 -11.80 2.70
C ARG A 187 5.69 -12.60 1.39
N ARG A 188 4.45 -12.84 0.94
CA ARG A 188 4.13 -13.61 -0.27
C ARG A 188 3.67 -12.73 -1.44
N ASP A 189 3.84 -11.41 -1.37
CA ASP A 189 3.49 -10.53 -2.48
C ASP A 189 4.49 -10.70 -3.65
N LEU A 190 4.08 -11.51 -4.63
CA LEU A 190 4.91 -11.89 -5.77
C LEU A 190 5.09 -10.75 -6.76
N ILE A 191 4.11 -9.84 -6.91
CA ILE A 191 4.21 -8.72 -7.86
C ILE A 191 5.18 -7.67 -7.33
N LEU A 192 5.11 -7.34 -6.04
CA LEU A 192 6.10 -6.45 -5.43
C LEU A 192 7.49 -7.06 -5.47
N SER A 193 7.61 -8.36 -5.19
CA SER A 193 8.90 -9.06 -5.25
C SER A 193 9.47 -9.05 -6.67
N LEU A 194 8.68 -9.37 -7.69
CA LEU A 194 9.09 -9.39 -9.09
C LEU A 194 9.49 -7.99 -9.59
N MET A 195 8.62 -6.99 -9.41
CA MET A 195 8.86 -5.63 -9.93
C MET A 195 10.03 -4.90 -9.25
N PHE A 196 10.29 -5.17 -7.96
CA PHE A 196 11.46 -4.59 -7.27
C PHE A 196 12.73 -5.42 -7.41
N GLN A 197 12.65 -6.72 -7.74
CA GLN A 197 13.83 -7.55 -8.04
C GLN A 197 14.41 -7.28 -9.44
N ILE A 198 13.57 -6.93 -10.43
CA ILE A 198 14.05 -6.61 -11.79
C ILE A 198 14.73 -5.23 -11.87
N LYS A 199 14.48 -4.30 -10.93
CA LYS A 199 15.29 -3.08 -10.78
C LYS A 199 16.69 -3.40 -10.24
N ARG A 200 17.55 -3.77 -11.18
CA ARG A 200 18.99 -4.03 -11.11
C ARG A 200 19.78 -2.84 -10.56
N MET A 201 19.61 -2.44 -9.29
CA MET A 201 20.54 -1.53 -8.56
C MET A 201 20.35 -1.49 -7.02
N SER A 202 19.55 -2.36 -6.38
CA SER A 202 19.51 -2.49 -4.90
C SER A 202 18.96 -3.82 -4.41
N ILE A 203 19.56 -4.94 -4.86
CA ILE A 203 19.23 -6.33 -4.46
C ILE A 203 19.12 -6.53 -2.94
N PHE A 204 19.71 -5.64 -2.13
CA PHE A 204 19.79 -5.78 -0.67
C PHE A 204 18.77 -4.98 0.14
N LYS A 205 17.94 -4.12 -0.48
CA LYS A 205 16.97 -3.30 0.28
C LYS A 205 15.55 -3.86 0.17
N PRO A 206 14.95 -4.31 1.29
CA PRO A 206 13.59 -4.85 1.26
C PRO A 206 12.56 -3.76 0.92
N VAL A 207 11.39 -4.20 0.46
CA VAL A 207 10.26 -3.32 0.09
C VAL A 207 9.31 -3.21 1.28
N CYS A 208 8.79 -2.02 1.54
CA CYS A 208 7.93 -1.78 2.71
C CYS A 208 6.66 -2.67 2.71
N GLY A 209 6.13 -2.99 1.52
CA GLY A 209 4.98 -3.89 1.37
C GLY A 209 5.29 -5.37 1.62
N THR A 210 6.55 -5.78 1.72
CA THR A 210 6.95 -7.18 1.90
C THR A 210 7.63 -7.47 3.24
N CYS A 211 7.96 -6.44 4.02
CA CYS A 211 8.61 -6.58 5.31
C CYS A 211 8.05 -5.64 6.36
N GLU A 212 8.42 -5.92 7.61
CA GLU A 212 8.20 -5.01 8.72
C GLU A 212 9.05 -3.75 8.56
N VAL A 213 8.49 -2.61 8.95
CA VAL A 213 9.18 -1.34 9.03
C VAL A 213 9.66 -1.16 10.49
N PRO A 214 10.97 -1.23 10.77
CA PRO A 214 11.51 -1.11 12.12
C PRO A 214 11.66 0.37 12.52
N ALA A 215 10.56 1.13 12.50
CA ALA A 215 10.52 2.54 12.89
C ALA A 215 9.69 2.71 14.17
N PRO A 216 10.17 3.46 15.19
CA PRO A 216 9.42 3.72 16.41
C PRO A 216 8.05 4.34 16.12
N GLY A 217 7.00 3.79 16.74
CA GLY A 217 5.64 4.29 16.60
C GLY A 217 4.93 3.88 15.30
N VAL A 218 5.58 3.12 14.41
CA VAL A 218 4.94 2.47 13.25
C VAL A 218 4.40 1.10 13.67
N GLU A 219 3.12 0.85 13.40
CA GLU A 219 2.49 -0.46 13.64
C GLU A 219 2.61 -1.33 12.40
N ASN A 220 3.10 -2.57 12.56
CA ASN A 220 3.20 -3.51 11.44
C ASN A 220 2.18 -4.65 11.62
N TYR A 221 1.40 -4.92 10.57
CA TYR A 221 0.45 -6.04 10.53
C TYR A 221 0.81 -6.97 9.38
N ASN A 222 1.01 -8.24 9.71
CA ASN A 222 1.28 -9.26 8.71
C ASN A 222 -0.05 -9.80 8.15
N ILE A 223 -0.32 -9.50 6.88
CA ILE A 223 -1.53 -9.90 6.17
C ILE A 223 -1.30 -11.03 5.17
N THR A 224 -0.14 -11.70 5.24
CA THR A 224 0.27 -12.78 4.32
C THR A 224 -0.76 -13.91 4.20
N ASN A 225 -1.60 -14.10 5.22
CA ASN A 225 -2.63 -15.13 5.25
C ASN A 225 -4.00 -14.65 4.72
N LEU A 226 -4.18 -13.34 4.54
CA LEU A 226 -5.41 -12.74 4.01
C LEU A 226 -5.36 -12.52 2.49
N ILE A 227 -4.16 -12.45 1.92
CA ILE A 227 -3.96 -12.20 0.49
C ILE A 227 -3.06 -13.26 -0.12
N SER A 228 -3.45 -13.78 -1.29
CA SER A 228 -2.68 -14.75 -2.07
C SER A 228 -1.93 -14.08 -3.22
N SER A 229 -2.48 -12.99 -3.74
CA SER A 229 -1.94 -12.16 -4.83
C SER A 229 -2.00 -10.67 -4.49
N HIS A 230 -1.19 -9.84 -5.15
CA HIS A 230 -1.25 -8.38 -5.03
C HIS A 230 -2.58 -7.80 -5.53
N SER A 231 -3.31 -8.51 -6.40
CA SER A 231 -4.64 -8.07 -6.85
C SER A 231 -5.70 -8.25 -5.76
N ASP A 232 -5.45 -9.10 -4.76
CA ASP A 232 -6.42 -9.43 -3.70
C ASP A 232 -6.61 -8.27 -2.71
N TYR A 233 -5.67 -7.32 -2.65
CA TYR A 233 -5.80 -6.14 -1.78
C TYR A 233 -7.13 -5.42 -2.00
N CYS A 234 -7.58 -5.25 -3.25
CA CYS A 234 -8.83 -4.59 -3.59
C CYS A 234 -10.06 -5.25 -2.95
N LEU A 235 -10.03 -6.57 -2.79
CA LEU A 235 -11.12 -7.35 -2.20
C LEU A 235 -10.97 -7.48 -0.68
N ALA A 236 -9.72 -7.56 -0.20
CA ALA A 236 -9.38 -7.75 1.19
C ALA A 236 -9.35 -6.46 2.02
N VAL A 237 -9.50 -5.26 1.42
CA VAL A 237 -9.43 -3.97 2.15
C VAL A 237 -10.34 -3.98 3.39
N SER A 238 -11.58 -4.45 3.26
CA SER A 238 -12.53 -4.49 4.37
C SER A 238 -12.02 -5.35 5.54
N ASP A 239 -11.48 -6.53 5.23
CA ASP A 239 -11.00 -7.46 6.25
C ASP A 239 -9.69 -6.97 6.88
N ILE A 240 -8.82 -6.34 6.08
CA ILE A 240 -7.62 -5.67 6.57
C ILE A 240 -7.99 -4.50 7.50
N LEU A 241 -8.99 -3.69 7.16
CA LEU A 241 -9.44 -2.57 8.00
C LEU A 241 -10.04 -3.03 9.32
N ARG A 242 -10.79 -4.14 9.32
CA ARG A 242 -11.27 -4.79 10.55
C ARG A 242 -10.10 -5.31 11.38
N LEU A 243 -9.13 -5.96 10.72
CA LEU A 243 -7.94 -6.47 11.37
C LEU A 243 -7.15 -5.37 12.08
N VAL A 244 -6.87 -4.27 11.41
CA VAL A 244 -6.14 -3.14 12.03
C VAL A 244 -7.01 -2.35 13.02
N ARG A 245 -8.27 -2.76 13.20
CA ARG A 245 -9.26 -2.17 14.09
C ARG A 245 -9.45 -0.68 13.81
N HIS A 246 -9.60 -0.36 12.52
CA HIS A 246 -9.80 1.02 12.08
C HIS A 246 -11.11 1.58 12.68
N GLY A 247 -11.02 2.74 13.33
CA GLY A 247 -12.15 3.39 14.00
C GLY A 247 -12.47 2.86 15.40
N GLU A 248 -11.71 1.88 15.91
CA GLU A 248 -11.86 1.38 17.27
C GLU A 248 -10.84 2.02 18.24
N PRO A 249 -11.13 2.05 19.56
CA PRO A 249 -10.18 2.49 20.57
C PRO A 249 -8.87 1.71 20.51
N ARG A 250 -7.75 2.36 20.85
CA ARG A 250 -6.42 1.74 20.79
C ARG A 250 -6.38 0.44 21.62
N PRO A 251 -5.95 -0.67 21.01
CA PRO A 251 -5.79 -1.93 21.72
C PRO A 251 -4.73 -1.78 22.83
N THR A 252 -5.00 -2.30 24.02
CA THR A 252 -3.96 -2.53 25.04
C THR A 252 -2.99 -3.59 24.51
N ALA A 253 -1.73 -3.61 24.96
CA ALA A 253 -0.69 -4.51 24.42
C ALA A 253 -1.12 -5.99 24.30
N GLN A 254 -1.95 -6.49 25.25
CA GLN A 254 -2.50 -7.85 25.26
C GLN A 254 -3.40 -8.16 24.05
N SER A 255 -4.22 -7.20 23.60
CA SER A 255 -5.15 -7.44 22.49
C SER A 255 -4.48 -7.58 21.11
N LYS A 256 -3.25 -7.09 20.93
CA LYS A 256 -2.53 -7.22 19.65
C LYS A 256 -2.12 -8.67 19.36
N GLU A 257 -1.74 -9.42 20.40
CA GLU A 257 -1.36 -10.83 20.27
C GLU A 257 -2.61 -11.70 20.03
N GLU A 258 -3.70 -11.45 20.76
CA GLU A 258 -4.99 -12.14 20.55
C GLU A 258 -5.57 -11.91 19.16
N ASP A 259 -5.46 -10.70 18.62
CA ASP A 259 -5.96 -10.39 17.27
C ASP A 259 -5.12 -11.11 16.20
N GLN A 260 -3.79 -11.18 16.37
CA GLN A 260 -2.91 -11.95 15.50
C GLN A 260 -3.19 -13.46 15.56
N GLU A 261 -3.56 -13.98 16.73
CA GLU A 261 -3.98 -15.38 16.93
C GLU A 261 -5.36 -15.69 16.33
N LYS A 262 -6.34 -14.78 16.47
CA LYS A 262 -7.68 -14.93 15.85
C LYS A 262 -7.59 -15.03 14.33
N ILE A 263 -6.68 -14.30 13.69
CA ILE A 263 -6.43 -14.41 12.25
C ILE A 263 -5.86 -15.79 11.90
N ASN A 264 -4.86 -16.25 12.67
CA ASN A 264 -4.27 -17.57 12.44
C ASN A 264 -5.34 -18.67 12.57
N MET A 265 -6.34 -18.50 13.45
CA MET A 265 -7.50 -19.39 13.54
C MET A 265 -8.51 -19.24 12.38
N PHE A 266 -8.84 -18.02 11.97
CA PHE A 266 -9.83 -17.78 10.89
C PHE A 266 -9.39 -18.35 9.54
N VAL A 267 -8.07 -18.51 9.33
CA VAL A 267 -7.47 -19.02 8.09
C VAL A 267 -7.34 -20.55 8.09
N VAL A 268 -7.43 -21.22 9.25
CA VAL A 268 -7.32 -22.69 9.36
C VAL A 268 -8.64 -23.43 9.06
N SER A 269 -9.77 -22.72 8.85
CA SER A 269 -11.06 -23.34 8.53
C SER A 269 -11.61 -22.89 7.17
N PRO A 270 -11.28 -23.55 6.03
CA PRO A 270 -11.94 -23.29 4.74
C PRO A 270 -13.28 -24.03 4.56
N GLU A 271 -13.77 -24.78 5.54
CA GLU A 271 -14.95 -25.64 5.36
C GLU A 271 -16.04 -25.30 6.37
N LEU A 272 -16.91 -24.33 6.05
CA LEU A 272 -18.34 -24.32 6.47
C LEU A 272 -19.10 -23.10 5.91
N THR A 273 -19.06 -22.86 4.60
CA THR A 273 -20.11 -22.07 3.92
C THR A 273 -20.38 -22.59 2.50
N SER A 274 -20.78 -23.87 2.38
CA SER A 274 -21.52 -24.35 1.21
C SER A 274 -22.81 -25.04 1.66
N SER A 275 -23.78 -24.24 2.10
CA SER A 275 -25.17 -24.70 2.14
C SER A 275 -25.64 -24.85 0.70
N ASN A 276 -25.47 -26.05 0.16
CA ASN A 276 -25.88 -26.48 -1.16
C ASN A 276 -27.43 -26.47 -1.24
N PRO A 277 -28.11 -25.60 -2.02
CA PRO A 277 -29.56 -25.62 -2.12
C PRO A 277 -29.98 -26.57 -3.23
N LYS A 278 -29.69 -27.87 -3.07
CA LYS A 278 -30.17 -28.93 -3.98
C LYS A 278 -30.43 -30.22 -3.21
N GLN A 279 -31.39 -30.18 -2.28
CA GLN A 279 -32.03 -31.38 -1.73
C GLN A 279 -33.31 -30.98 -1.00
N ASN A 280 -34.33 -30.51 -1.74
CA ASN A 280 -35.73 -30.62 -1.30
C ASN A 280 -36.71 -30.27 -2.43
N GLN A 281 -36.69 -31.08 -3.48
CA GLN A 281 -37.83 -31.24 -4.39
C GLN A 281 -37.87 -32.72 -4.75
N ASN A 282 -38.51 -33.50 -3.89
CA ASN A 282 -39.07 -34.82 -4.16
C ASN A 282 -39.70 -35.30 -2.84
N ASN A 283 -40.95 -34.88 -2.60
CA ASN A 283 -41.96 -35.57 -1.80
C ASN A 283 -43.14 -34.62 -1.52
N SER A 284 -43.86 -34.21 -2.57
CA SER A 284 -45.20 -33.59 -2.46
C SER A 284 -45.90 -33.62 -3.82
N ALA A 285 -46.14 -34.81 -4.37
CA ALA A 285 -47.10 -35.04 -5.45
C ALA A 285 -47.39 -36.54 -5.56
N GLU A 286 -48.34 -37.06 -4.78
CA GLU A 286 -49.23 -38.18 -5.14
C GLU A 286 -50.09 -38.58 -3.93
N LEU A 287 -51.04 -37.72 -3.57
CA LEU A 287 -52.23 -38.07 -2.79
C LEU A 287 -53.40 -37.23 -3.33
N ALA A 288 -53.83 -37.56 -4.53
CA ALA A 288 -55.13 -37.19 -5.09
C ALA A 288 -55.35 -37.96 -6.39
N ASN A 289 -55.77 -39.22 -6.28
CA ASN A 289 -56.46 -39.91 -7.36
C ASN A 289 -57.81 -40.35 -6.82
N GLU A 290 -58.79 -39.46 -6.94
CA GLU A 290 -60.21 -39.80 -6.91
C GLU A 290 -60.54 -40.51 -8.23
N GLY A 291 -61.34 -41.58 -8.15
CA GLY A 291 -61.84 -42.27 -9.34
C GLY A 291 -62.56 -43.57 -9.02
N THR A 292 -63.72 -43.45 -8.39
CA THR A 292 -64.72 -44.52 -8.21
C THR A 292 -65.35 -44.89 -9.56
N PHE A 293 -65.51 -46.21 -9.78
CA PHE A 293 -66.23 -46.94 -10.84
C PHE A 293 -65.61 -47.06 -12.24
#